data_AF-A0A925DR19-F1
#
_entry.id   AF-A0A925DR19-F1
#
_cell.length_a   1.000
_cell.length_b   1.000
_cell.length_c   1.000
_cell.angle_alpha   90.00
_cell.angle_beta   90.00
_cell.angle_gamma   90.00
#
_symmetry.space_group_name_H-M   'P 1'
#
loop_
_entity.id
_entity.type
_entity.pdbx_description
1 polymer ?
#
loop_
_entity_poly.entity_id
_entity_poly.type
_entity_poly.pdbx_seq_one_letter_code
_entity_poly.pdbx_strand_id
1 'polypeptide(L)'
;QKQKDFYGVFVKVQLGNLTTETARKLAKIAEEYAADDIRITIQQGFLLKYVSKNALPALYKSLNAIGLAEPGHDSTADITACPGTDTCNLGISNSTEISKVLEKVITEEYPDLIYNHDIKIKISGCMNACGQHSLAQIGFHGSSFKVGNAVVPALQVLLGGGTLGNGEGRISDKVIKVASKRGPDVLRTLFNDFEKNSFEGEYFNSYYDRKETNYFYQLLKPLADNSTLKADDFLDWGQTEKFKTEIGVGECAGVVIDLVATLFSDAEEKSELAAETLENGQFGDSIYFSYAAFINAAKALLTQKQIHCNTQHGIINDFDKHFVETGLFSFGGSFRDLVLRINQNEPTKVFAETYFNSANYFLFKVKKYRSDQLNLSEVILN
;
A
#
# COMPACT_ATOMS: atom_id res chain seq x y z
N GLN A 1 23.46 -12.08 -19.01
CA GLN A 1 23.85 -13.10 -20.01
C GLN A 1 25.28 -13.54 -19.72
N LYS A 2 25.58 -14.82 -19.53
CA LYS A 2 26.95 -15.32 -19.24
C LYS A 2 27.66 -15.88 -20.49
N GLN A 3 26.89 -16.20 -21.52
CA GLN A 3 27.33 -16.75 -22.78
C GLN A 3 28.17 -15.72 -23.53
N LYS A 4 29.36 -16.14 -24.00
CA LYS A 4 30.27 -15.28 -24.76
C LYS A 4 29.58 -14.74 -26.02
N ASP A 5 29.85 -13.47 -26.35
CA ASP A 5 29.33 -12.75 -27.53
C ASP A 5 27.80 -12.56 -27.61
N PHE A 6 27.10 -12.89 -26.53
CA PHE A 6 25.67 -12.63 -26.36
C PHE A 6 25.40 -11.66 -25.21
N TYR A 7 24.37 -10.84 -25.39
CA TYR A 7 23.97 -9.80 -24.45
C TYR A 7 22.49 -9.94 -24.09
N GLY A 8 22.15 -9.50 -22.88
CA GLY A 8 20.78 -9.20 -22.52
C GLY A 8 20.55 -7.71 -22.78
N VAL A 9 19.49 -7.36 -23.49
CA VAL A 9 19.14 -5.98 -23.80
C VAL A 9 17.87 -5.63 -23.04
N PHE A 10 18.00 -4.68 -22.13
CA PHE A 10 16.87 -4.14 -21.38
C PHE A 10 16.21 -3.02 -22.19
N VAL A 11 14.89 -3.05 -22.23
CA VAL A 11 14.04 -2.10 -22.95
C VAL A 11 13.16 -1.41 -21.91
N LYS A 12 13.41 -0.11 -21.71
CA LYS A 12 12.55 0.74 -20.87
C LYS A 12 11.22 0.94 -21.59
N VAL A 13 10.11 0.77 -20.86
CA VAL A 13 8.77 1.04 -21.36
C VAL A 13 8.03 1.82 -20.29
N GLN A 14 7.70 3.07 -20.58
CA GLN A 14 7.00 3.93 -19.63
C GLN A 14 5.69 3.26 -19.18
N LEU A 15 5.55 3.03 -17.87
CA LEU A 15 4.41 2.34 -17.23
C LEU A 15 4.17 0.90 -17.69
N GLY A 16 5.07 0.31 -18.49
CA GLY A 16 4.83 -0.97 -19.18
C GLY A 16 3.71 -0.93 -20.22
N ASN A 17 3.25 0.26 -20.62
CA ASN A 17 2.14 0.41 -21.54
C ASN A 17 2.62 0.27 -22.99
N LEU A 18 2.02 -0.66 -23.73
CA LEU A 18 2.25 -0.85 -25.17
C LEU A 18 0.92 -0.91 -25.92
N THR A 19 0.85 -0.23 -27.06
CA THR A 19 -0.24 -0.45 -28.02
C THR A 19 -0.08 -1.82 -28.68
N THR A 20 -1.18 -2.40 -29.17
CA THR A 20 -1.13 -3.67 -29.92
C THR A 20 -0.22 -3.58 -31.15
N GLU A 21 -0.18 -2.43 -31.82
CA GLU A 21 0.70 -2.21 -32.97
C GLU A 21 2.18 -2.28 -32.57
N THR A 22 2.57 -1.53 -31.54
CA THR A 22 3.96 -1.52 -31.05
C THR A 22 4.37 -2.88 -30.49
N ALA A 23 3.49 -3.56 -29.76
CA ALA A 23 3.75 -4.90 -29.23
C ALA A 23 4.00 -5.93 -30.36
N ARG A 24 3.22 -5.90 -31.44
CA ARG A 24 3.45 -6.77 -32.60
C ARG A 24 4.76 -6.47 -33.32
N LYS A 25 5.18 -5.19 -33.38
CA LYS A 25 6.50 -4.82 -33.94
C LYS A 25 7.63 -5.30 -33.03
N LEU A 26 7.50 -5.14 -31.71
CA LEU A 26 8.48 -5.63 -30.74
C LEU A 26 8.64 -7.16 -30.81
N ALA A 27 7.56 -7.91 -30.98
CA ALA A 27 7.62 -9.37 -31.16
C ALA A 27 8.48 -9.74 -32.38
N LYS A 28 8.26 -9.10 -33.54
CA LYS A 28 9.08 -9.33 -34.75
C LYS A 28 10.55 -8.97 -34.53
N ILE A 29 10.82 -7.89 -33.80
CA ILE A 29 12.21 -7.50 -33.44
C ILE A 29 12.86 -8.57 -32.57
N ALA A 30 12.12 -9.16 -31.63
CA ALA A 30 12.62 -10.24 -30.78
C ALA A 30 12.84 -11.55 -31.56
N GLU A 31 11.96 -11.88 -32.52
CA GLU A 31 12.15 -13.01 -33.44
C GLU A 31 13.42 -12.84 -34.30
N GLU A 32 13.70 -11.62 -34.77
CA GLU A 32 14.82 -11.35 -35.68
C GLU A 32 16.18 -11.23 -34.98
N TYR A 33 16.24 -10.52 -33.85
CA TYR A 33 17.51 -10.14 -33.20
C TYR A 33 17.77 -10.82 -31.85
N ALA A 34 16.77 -11.50 -31.29
CA ALA A 34 16.85 -12.22 -30.04
C ALA A 34 16.45 -13.70 -30.26
N ALA A 35 16.38 -14.48 -29.19
CA ALA A 35 16.00 -15.89 -29.27
C ALA A 35 14.47 -16.12 -29.22
N ASP A 36 13.68 -15.25 -29.86
CA ASP A 36 12.20 -15.30 -29.84
C ASP A 36 11.64 -15.42 -28.40
N ASP A 37 12.27 -14.74 -27.44
CA ASP A 37 11.97 -14.80 -26.01
C ASP A 37 12.12 -13.41 -25.40
N ILE A 38 11.08 -12.97 -24.70
CA ILE A 38 11.03 -11.70 -23.97
C ILE A 38 10.68 -12.00 -22.51
N ARG A 39 11.39 -11.37 -21.58
CA ARG A 39 11.05 -11.37 -20.14
C ARG A 39 10.54 -10.01 -19.73
N ILE A 40 9.57 -9.97 -18.82
CA ILE A 40 9.05 -8.74 -18.23
C ILE A 40 9.80 -8.48 -16.92
N THR A 41 10.26 -7.25 -16.72
CA THR A 41 10.98 -6.84 -15.50
C THR A 41 10.02 -6.31 -14.45
N ILE A 42 10.44 -6.29 -13.19
CA ILE A 42 9.63 -5.72 -12.10
C ILE A 42 9.46 -4.20 -12.21
N GLN A 43 10.31 -3.55 -13.01
CA GLN A 43 10.24 -2.14 -13.39
C GLN A 43 9.26 -1.88 -14.55
N GLN A 44 8.47 -2.88 -14.95
CA GLN A 44 7.49 -2.77 -16.04
C GLN A 44 8.14 -2.64 -17.44
N GLY A 45 9.43 -2.96 -17.56
CA GLY A 45 10.16 -3.03 -18.83
C GLY A 45 10.29 -4.44 -19.39
N PHE A 46 11.10 -4.59 -20.44
CA PHE A 46 11.38 -5.88 -21.07
C PHE A 46 12.87 -6.21 -21.10
N LEU A 47 13.19 -7.51 -21.10
CA LEU A 47 14.53 -8.05 -21.30
C LEU A 47 14.51 -8.98 -22.52
N LEU A 48 15.25 -8.58 -23.56
CA LEU A 48 15.55 -9.41 -24.73
C LEU A 48 16.82 -10.21 -24.43
N LYS A 49 16.73 -11.54 -24.50
CA LYS A 49 17.86 -12.43 -24.21
C LYS A 49 18.52 -12.92 -25.49
N TYR A 50 19.78 -13.34 -25.36
CA TYR A 50 20.54 -13.94 -26.47
C TYR A 50 20.68 -13.04 -27.70
N VAL A 51 20.84 -11.74 -27.50
CA VAL A 51 21.15 -10.81 -28.60
C VAL A 51 22.64 -10.92 -28.91
N SER A 52 23.00 -11.24 -30.15
CA SER A 52 24.42 -11.33 -30.55
C SER A 52 25.08 -9.94 -30.59
N LYS A 53 26.38 -9.86 -30.29
CA LYS A 53 27.15 -8.60 -30.32
C LYS A 53 26.96 -7.80 -31.62
N ASN A 54 26.99 -8.50 -32.74
CA ASN A 54 26.91 -7.90 -34.08
C ASN A 54 25.50 -7.38 -34.41
N ALA A 55 24.46 -7.90 -33.75
CA ALA A 55 23.08 -7.47 -33.94
C ALA A 55 22.75 -6.18 -33.17
N LEU A 56 23.53 -5.79 -32.15
CA LEU A 56 23.23 -4.66 -31.28
C LEU A 56 22.93 -3.34 -32.04
N PRO A 57 23.71 -2.93 -33.06
CA PRO A 57 23.42 -1.70 -33.80
C PRO A 57 22.11 -1.77 -34.60
N ALA A 58 21.79 -2.92 -35.18
CA ALA A 58 20.56 -3.14 -35.93
C ALA A 58 19.34 -3.17 -34.99
N LEU A 59 19.46 -3.91 -33.88
CA LEU A 59 18.45 -3.96 -32.83
C LEU A 59 18.13 -2.56 -32.30
N TYR A 60 19.14 -1.76 -31.96
CA TYR A 60 18.93 -0.39 -31.48
C TYR A 60 18.14 0.45 -32.49
N LYS A 61 18.48 0.39 -33.78
CA LYS A 61 17.74 1.12 -34.83
C LYS A 61 16.29 0.65 -34.93
N SER A 62 16.05 -0.65 -34.86
CA SER A 62 14.71 -1.23 -34.93
C SER A 62 13.85 -0.86 -33.72
N LEU A 63 14.43 -0.87 -32.50
CA LEU A 63 13.76 -0.39 -31.29
C LEU A 63 13.49 1.13 -31.36
N ASN A 64 14.45 1.91 -31.85
CA ASN A 64 14.30 3.35 -31.98
C ASN A 64 13.18 3.73 -32.96
N ALA A 65 13.04 2.99 -34.07
CA ALA A 65 11.98 3.18 -35.04
C ALA A 65 10.56 2.97 -34.47
N ILE A 66 10.44 2.30 -33.31
CA ILE A 66 9.17 2.08 -32.62
C ILE A 66 9.09 2.82 -31.27
N GLY A 67 10.04 3.72 -30.98
CA GLY A 67 10.05 4.53 -29.76
C GLY A 67 10.47 3.77 -28.49
N LEU A 68 11.17 2.65 -28.61
CA LEU A 68 11.59 1.79 -27.48
C LEU A 68 13.11 1.77 -27.27
N ALA A 69 13.81 2.85 -27.65
CA ALA A 69 15.26 2.97 -27.50
C ALA A 69 15.68 4.05 -26.48
N GLU A 70 14.75 4.52 -25.66
CA GLU A 70 15.07 5.46 -24.58
C GLU A 70 16.02 4.82 -23.55
N PRO A 71 17.05 5.55 -23.09
CA PRO A 71 17.97 5.05 -22.08
C PRO A 71 17.33 5.03 -20.68
N GLY A 72 18.06 4.47 -19.72
CA GLY A 72 17.73 4.58 -18.31
C GLY A 72 16.78 3.52 -17.78
N HIS A 73 16.70 2.33 -18.40
CA HIS A 73 16.02 1.19 -17.76
C HIS A 73 16.59 0.93 -16.36
N ASP A 74 15.71 0.73 -15.38
CA ASP A 74 16.04 0.54 -13.96
C ASP A 74 16.91 1.68 -13.37
N SER A 75 16.86 2.87 -13.96
CA SER A 75 17.50 4.07 -13.40
C SER A 75 16.56 4.82 -12.46
N THR A 76 17.05 5.90 -11.84
CA THR A 76 16.21 6.85 -11.12
C THR A 76 15.09 7.44 -12.00
N ALA A 77 15.32 7.54 -13.31
CA ALA A 77 14.35 8.02 -14.29
C ALA A 77 13.38 6.94 -14.80
N ASP A 78 13.39 5.72 -14.25
CA ASP A 78 12.46 4.63 -14.60
C ASP A 78 11.51 4.36 -13.44
N ILE A 79 10.44 5.18 -13.38
CA ILE A 79 9.55 5.22 -12.22
C ILE A 79 8.48 4.15 -12.36
N THR A 80 8.53 3.14 -11.48
CA THR A 80 7.48 2.13 -11.41
C THR A 80 6.22 2.74 -10.78
N ALA A 81 5.08 2.61 -11.46
CA ALA A 81 3.80 3.11 -10.95
C ALA A 81 2.69 2.08 -11.08
N CYS A 82 1.78 2.05 -10.10
CA CYS A 82 0.52 1.32 -10.28
C CYS A 82 -0.47 2.14 -11.13
N PRO A 83 -1.60 1.55 -11.58
CA PRO A 83 -2.55 2.26 -12.42
C PRO A 83 -3.21 3.46 -11.73
N GLY A 84 -3.35 3.47 -10.40
CA GLY A 84 -3.99 4.56 -9.66
C GLY A 84 -5.40 4.86 -10.18
N THR A 85 -5.83 6.12 -10.12
CA THR A 85 -7.17 6.53 -10.59
C THR A 85 -7.38 6.43 -12.11
N ASP A 86 -6.34 6.07 -12.89
CA ASP A 86 -6.46 5.84 -14.33
C ASP A 86 -7.42 4.66 -14.64
N THR A 87 -7.26 3.55 -13.92
CA THR A 87 -8.10 2.35 -14.12
C THR A 87 -8.45 1.59 -12.83
N CYS A 88 -7.88 1.95 -11.68
CA CYS A 88 -8.13 1.25 -10.41
C CYS A 88 -9.22 1.96 -9.59
N ASN A 89 -10.28 1.22 -9.25
CA ASN A 89 -11.37 1.71 -8.38
C ASN A 89 -10.91 2.05 -6.94
N LEU A 90 -9.75 1.54 -6.51
CA LEU A 90 -9.17 1.84 -5.20
C LEU A 90 -8.16 3.01 -5.25
N GLY A 91 -7.89 3.55 -6.44
CA GLY A 91 -6.99 4.69 -6.62
C GLY A 91 -7.52 5.91 -5.89
N ILE A 92 -6.64 6.60 -5.16
CA ILE A 92 -6.95 7.89 -4.53
C ILE A 92 -6.42 9.03 -5.40
N SER A 93 -5.26 8.85 -6.02
CA SER A 93 -4.69 9.81 -6.98
C SER A 93 -4.14 9.11 -8.22
N ASN A 94 -3.89 9.90 -9.26
CA ASN A 94 -3.37 9.43 -10.53
C ASN A 94 -1.86 9.20 -10.45
N SER A 95 -1.45 7.96 -10.19
CA SER A 95 -0.04 7.57 -10.12
C SER A 95 0.64 7.46 -11.48
N THR A 96 -0.11 7.23 -12.57
CA THR A 96 0.45 7.10 -13.92
C THR A 96 0.82 8.44 -14.52
N GLU A 97 -0.04 9.46 -14.38
CA GLU A 97 0.26 10.79 -14.91
C GLU A 97 1.33 11.51 -14.10
N ILE A 98 1.31 11.37 -12.76
CA ILE A 98 2.37 11.98 -11.96
C ILE A 98 3.74 11.34 -12.21
N SER A 99 3.82 10.01 -12.42
CA SER A 99 5.12 9.38 -12.69
C SER A 99 5.73 9.92 -13.97
N LYS A 100 4.94 10.10 -15.04
CA LYS A 100 5.40 10.74 -16.29
C LYS A 100 5.96 12.14 -16.05
N VAL A 101 5.29 12.92 -15.20
CA VAL A 101 5.74 14.28 -14.84
C VAL A 101 7.06 14.22 -14.07
N LEU A 102 7.20 13.32 -13.11
CA LEU A 102 8.45 13.17 -12.35
C LEU A 102 9.60 12.64 -13.22
N GLU A 103 9.34 11.69 -14.11
CA GLU A 103 10.33 11.23 -15.11
C GLU A 103 10.79 12.37 -16.01
N LYS A 104 9.86 13.24 -16.43
CA LYS A 104 10.18 14.44 -17.22
C LYS A 104 11.08 15.40 -16.45
N VAL A 105 10.78 15.67 -15.17
CA VAL A 105 11.66 16.48 -14.29
C VAL A 105 13.06 15.90 -14.24
N ILE A 106 13.20 14.59 -14.05
CA ILE A 106 14.51 13.93 -13.99
C ILE A 106 15.24 14.08 -15.33
N THR A 107 14.54 13.81 -16.43
CA THR A 107 15.16 13.80 -17.76
C THR A 107 15.57 15.20 -18.23
N GLU A 108 14.81 16.24 -17.89
CA GLU A 108 15.04 17.62 -18.32
C GLU A 108 15.96 18.41 -17.36
N GLU A 109 15.90 18.14 -16.05
CA GLU A 109 16.58 18.94 -15.03
C GLU A 109 17.75 18.20 -14.35
N TYR A 110 17.74 16.86 -14.34
CA TYR A 110 18.75 16.01 -13.69
C TYR A 110 19.25 14.87 -14.60
N PRO A 111 19.78 15.18 -15.80
CA PRO A 111 20.07 14.18 -16.84
C PRO A 111 21.07 13.10 -16.38
N ASP A 112 21.96 13.39 -15.43
CA ASP A 112 22.89 12.42 -14.88
C ASP A 112 22.19 11.27 -14.14
N LEU A 113 20.99 11.52 -13.58
CA LEU A 113 20.20 10.51 -12.89
C LEU A 113 19.56 9.48 -13.82
N ILE A 114 19.58 9.70 -15.15
CA ILE A 114 19.19 8.70 -16.15
C ILE A 114 20.12 7.47 -16.11
N TYR A 115 21.35 7.64 -15.62
CA TYR A 115 22.33 6.57 -15.48
C TYR A 115 22.56 6.15 -14.02
N ASN A 116 21.86 6.78 -13.07
CA ASN A 116 21.91 6.39 -11.67
C ASN A 116 21.00 5.18 -11.42
N HIS A 117 21.54 4.12 -10.83
CA HIS A 117 20.78 2.90 -10.51
C HIS A 117 20.58 2.69 -9.00
N ASP A 118 21.03 3.62 -8.18
CA ASP A 118 21.06 3.48 -6.72
C ASP A 118 19.83 4.11 -6.04
N ILE A 119 19.22 5.11 -6.70
CA ILE A 119 18.00 5.75 -6.23
C ILE A 119 16.83 5.21 -7.03
N LYS A 120 15.98 4.41 -6.40
CA LYS A 120 14.71 3.96 -6.98
C LYS A 120 13.58 4.87 -6.54
N ILE A 121 12.72 5.22 -7.50
CA ILE A 121 11.48 5.95 -7.26
C ILE A 121 10.30 5.07 -7.63
N LYS A 122 9.34 4.96 -6.72
CA LYS A 122 8.17 4.08 -6.90
C LYS A 122 6.91 4.75 -6.40
N ILE A 123 5.82 4.61 -7.16
CA ILE A 123 4.56 5.32 -6.92
C ILE A 123 3.37 4.37 -6.89
N SER A 124 2.47 4.53 -5.92
CA SER A 124 1.15 3.93 -5.97
C SER A 124 0.05 4.99 -5.91
N GLY A 125 -1.08 4.77 -6.58
CA GLY A 125 -2.25 5.65 -6.44
C GLY A 125 -2.97 5.55 -5.09
N CYS A 126 -2.61 4.59 -4.23
CA CYS A 126 -3.12 4.43 -2.86
C CYS A 126 -2.12 3.70 -1.95
N MET A 127 -2.46 3.55 -0.68
CA MET A 127 -1.61 2.93 0.35
C MET A 127 -1.37 1.42 0.18
N ASN A 128 -2.06 0.75 -0.75
CA ASN A 128 -1.95 -0.71 -0.94
C ASN A 128 -0.62 -1.16 -1.60
N ALA A 129 0.25 -0.22 -1.97
CA ALA A 129 1.62 -0.50 -2.40
C ALA A 129 1.79 -1.42 -3.63
N CYS A 130 0.82 -1.44 -4.56
CA CYS A 130 0.96 -2.20 -5.81
C CYS A 130 2.20 -1.81 -6.64
N GLY A 131 2.61 -0.53 -6.62
CA GLY A 131 3.85 -0.05 -7.23
C GLY A 131 5.09 -0.22 -6.34
N GLN A 132 4.96 -0.84 -5.15
CA GLN A 132 6.02 -1.08 -4.17
C GLN A 132 6.71 0.20 -3.65
N HIS A 133 5.97 1.30 -3.50
CA HIS A 133 6.50 2.59 -3.03
C HIS A 133 7.24 2.50 -1.68
N SER A 134 6.83 1.59 -0.79
CA SER A 134 7.47 1.44 0.52
C SER A 134 8.86 0.77 0.47
N LEU A 135 9.22 0.18 -0.67
CA LEU A 135 10.49 -0.52 -0.90
C LEU A 135 11.40 0.27 -1.86
N ALA A 136 11.33 1.60 -1.80
CA ALA A 136 12.10 2.51 -2.64
C ALA A 136 12.78 3.59 -1.79
N GLN A 137 13.92 4.09 -2.27
CA GLN A 137 14.62 5.23 -1.65
C GLN A 137 13.70 6.44 -1.56
N ILE A 138 12.92 6.68 -2.62
CA ILE A 138 11.89 7.71 -2.68
C ILE A 138 10.57 7.07 -3.12
N GLY A 139 9.65 6.94 -2.18
CA GLY A 139 8.31 6.39 -2.38
C GLY A 139 7.24 7.47 -2.39
N PHE A 140 6.24 7.31 -3.24
CA PHE A 140 5.02 8.12 -3.18
C PHE A 140 3.78 7.23 -3.14
N HIS A 141 2.79 7.61 -2.34
CA HIS A 141 1.46 7.04 -2.50
C HIS A 141 0.35 8.08 -2.50
N GLY A 142 -0.68 7.82 -3.29
CA GLY A 142 -1.86 8.67 -3.37
C GLY A 142 -2.57 8.79 -2.02
N SER A 143 -3.01 10.01 -1.75
CA SER A 143 -3.75 10.39 -0.55
C SER A 143 -4.62 11.60 -0.85
N SER A 144 -5.32 12.09 0.16
CA SER A 144 -6.00 13.38 0.11
C SER A 144 -6.03 14.02 1.48
N PHE A 145 -6.35 15.31 1.53
CA PHE A 145 -6.65 16.03 2.76
C PHE A 145 -7.71 17.11 2.51
N LYS A 146 -8.40 17.53 3.57
CA LYS A 146 -9.44 18.57 3.49
C LYS A 146 -8.84 19.95 3.77
N VAL A 147 -9.26 20.93 2.98
CA VAL A 147 -8.96 22.37 3.20
C VAL A 147 -10.28 23.13 3.10
N GLY A 148 -10.80 23.57 4.25
CA GLY A 148 -12.17 24.08 4.34
C GLY A 148 -13.18 23.01 3.88
N ASN A 149 -14.02 23.36 2.90
CA ASN A 149 -15.03 22.46 2.31
C ASN A 149 -14.52 21.68 1.09
N ALA A 150 -13.28 21.90 0.65
CA ALA A 150 -12.71 21.25 -0.52
C ALA A 150 -11.79 20.09 -0.11
N VAL A 151 -11.62 19.12 -1.00
CA VAL A 151 -10.65 18.03 -0.86
C VAL A 151 -9.52 18.27 -1.86
N VAL A 152 -8.29 18.14 -1.39
CA VAL A 152 -7.07 18.31 -2.17
C VAL A 152 -6.45 16.92 -2.40
N PRO A 153 -6.17 16.53 -3.66
CA PRO A 153 -5.41 15.33 -3.96
C PRO A 153 -3.97 15.52 -3.48
N ALA A 154 -3.41 14.47 -2.91
CA ALA A 154 -2.15 14.56 -2.20
C ALA A 154 -1.25 13.36 -2.48
N LEU A 155 0.04 13.56 -2.27
CA LEU A 155 1.02 12.49 -2.18
C LEU A 155 1.49 12.39 -0.74
N GLN A 156 1.45 11.18 -0.19
CA GLN A 156 2.30 10.84 0.93
C GLN A 156 3.71 10.56 0.39
N VAL A 157 4.68 11.30 0.89
CA VAL A 157 6.12 11.09 0.63
C VAL A 157 6.65 10.08 1.65
N LEU A 158 7.37 9.09 1.15
CA LEU A 158 8.07 8.09 1.96
C LEU A 158 9.54 8.05 1.55
N LEU A 159 10.46 7.93 2.51
CA LEU A 159 11.90 7.95 2.24
C LEU A 159 12.63 6.84 2.97
N GLY A 160 13.77 6.42 2.43
CA GLY A 160 14.69 5.50 3.11
C GLY A 160 14.36 4.02 2.95
N GLY A 161 13.46 3.65 2.03
CA GLY A 161 13.19 2.25 1.71
C GLY A 161 14.23 1.66 0.73
N GLY A 162 14.11 0.38 0.43
CA GLY A 162 14.90 -0.26 -0.62
C GLY A 162 15.17 -1.74 -0.40
N THR A 163 15.73 -2.39 -1.42
CA THR A 163 16.24 -3.76 -1.32
C THR A 163 17.72 -3.73 -0.94
N LEU A 164 18.10 -4.45 0.11
CA LEU A 164 19.50 -4.52 0.59
C LEU A 164 20.26 -5.72 -0.02
N GLY A 165 19.54 -6.63 -0.68
CA GLY A 165 20.10 -7.84 -1.28
C GLY A 165 19.99 -9.04 -0.34
N ASN A 166 20.31 -10.24 -0.83
CA ASN A 166 20.28 -11.49 -0.04
C ASN A 166 18.94 -11.78 0.67
N GLY A 167 17.82 -11.29 0.14
CA GLY A 167 16.50 -11.42 0.76
C GLY A 167 16.19 -10.35 1.82
N GLU A 168 17.11 -9.43 2.10
CA GLU A 168 16.91 -8.32 3.01
C GLU A 168 16.34 -7.10 2.28
N GLY A 169 15.48 -6.38 2.98
CA GLY A 169 14.85 -5.16 2.51
C GLY A 169 14.54 -4.23 3.67
N ARG A 170 14.34 -2.97 3.33
CA ARG A 170 13.99 -1.91 4.27
C ARG A 170 12.72 -1.22 3.82
N ILE A 171 11.83 -1.00 4.78
CA ILE A 171 10.60 -0.22 4.58
C ILE A 171 10.91 1.26 4.81
N SER A 172 10.46 2.09 3.89
CA SER A 172 10.58 3.55 3.96
C SER A 172 9.71 4.15 5.08
N ASP A 173 10.18 5.23 5.69
CA ASP A 173 9.39 5.99 6.66
C ASP A 173 8.39 6.91 5.96
N LYS A 174 7.20 7.08 6.54
CA LYS A 174 6.24 8.10 6.11
C LYS A 174 6.69 9.46 6.62
N VAL A 175 7.15 10.32 5.70
CA VAL A 175 7.75 11.62 6.05
C VAL A 175 6.68 12.70 6.14
N ILE A 176 6.03 13.01 5.02
CA ILE A 176 5.09 14.14 4.95
C ILE A 176 4.07 13.96 3.83
N LYS A 177 2.93 14.64 3.96
CA LYS A 177 1.92 14.72 2.91
C LYS A 177 1.95 16.09 2.24
N VAL A 178 1.94 16.13 0.92
CA VAL A 178 1.90 17.37 0.11
C VAL A 178 0.79 17.31 -0.93
N ALA A 179 0.32 18.45 -1.44
CA ALA A 179 -0.58 18.47 -2.60
C ALA A 179 0.07 17.76 -3.80
N SER A 180 -0.73 17.01 -4.57
CA SER A 180 -0.22 16.14 -5.63
C SER A 180 0.58 16.88 -6.70
N LYS A 181 0.16 18.12 -7.01
CA LYS A 181 0.85 19.02 -7.94
C LYS A 181 2.22 19.49 -7.46
N ARG A 182 2.53 19.35 -6.17
CA ARG A 182 3.84 19.70 -5.59
C ARG A 182 4.84 18.54 -5.62
N GLY A 183 4.46 17.37 -6.15
CA GLY A 183 5.38 16.23 -6.34
C GLY A 183 6.70 16.58 -7.04
N PRO A 184 6.69 17.34 -8.16
CA PRO A 184 7.90 17.84 -8.81
C PRO A 184 8.81 18.64 -7.88
N ASP A 185 8.24 19.52 -7.06
CA ASP A 185 9.01 20.36 -6.14
C ASP A 185 9.59 19.54 -4.98
N VAL A 186 8.89 18.50 -4.53
CA VAL A 186 9.46 17.54 -3.57
C VAL A 186 10.69 16.88 -4.17
N LEU A 187 10.60 16.40 -5.40
CA LEU A 187 11.71 15.70 -6.06
C LEU A 187 12.93 16.62 -6.22
N ARG A 188 12.71 17.84 -6.73
CA ARG A 188 13.77 18.87 -6.83
C ARG A 188 14.41 19.17 -5.48
N THR A 189 13.59 19.33 -4.45
CA THR A 189 14.07 19.63 -3.09
C THR A 189 14.96 18.51 -2.56
N LEU A 190 14.54 17.25 -2.75
CA LEU A 190 15.31 16.08 -2.29
C LEU A 190 16.64 15.94 -3.03
N PHE A 191 16.64 16.07 -4.36
CA PHE A 191 17.86 15.93 -5.15
C PHE A 191 18.84 17.07 -4.90
N ASN A 192 18.38 18.32 -4.89
CA ASN A 192 19.24 19.47 -4.63
C ASN A 192 19.83 19.41 -3.21
N ASP A 193 19.04 18.97 -2.23
CA ASP A 193 19.51 18.80 -0.86
C ASP A 193 20.54 17.65 -0.74
N PHE A 194 20.29 16.53 -1.41
CA PHE A 194 21.23 15.41 -1.45
C PHE A 194 22.56 15.82 -2.12
N GLU A 195 22.51 16.36 -3.33
CA GLU A 195 23.69 16.82 -4.07
C GLU A 195 24.54 17.83 -3.27
N LYS A 196 23.89 18.76 -2.57
CA LYS A 196 24.57 19.80 -1.81
C LYS A 196 25.21 19.31 -0.51
N ASN A 197 24.60 18.32 0.15
CA ASN A 197 24.94 17.96 1.54
C ASN A 197 25.47 16.53 1.71
N SER A 198 25.52 15.75 0.63
CA SER A 198 26.16 14.45 0.62
C SER A 198 27.68 14.57 0.58
N PHE A 199 28.37 13.53 1.02
CA PHE A 199 29.80 13.39 0.80
C PHE A 199 30.08 12.56 -0.46
N GLU A 200 31.31 12.62 -0.97
CA GLU A 200 31.72 11.82 -2.12
C GLU A 200 31.51 10.32 -1.84
N GLY A 201 30.79 9.65 -2.74
CA GLY A 201 30.48 8.22 -2.62
C GLY A 201 29.37 7.87 -1.61
N GLU A 202 28.70 8.85 -1.01
CA GLU A 202 27.56 8.61 -0.12
C GLU A 202 26.31 8.24 -0.94
N TYR A 203 25.68 7.10 -0.63
CA TYR A 203 24.40 6.71 -1.24
C TYR A 203 23.21 7.36 -0.53
N PHE A 204 22.09 7.53 -1.24
CA PHE A 204 20.90 8.22 -0.71
C PHE A 204 20.38 7.65 0.63
N ASN A 205 20.35 6.33 0.80
CA ASN A 205 19.90 5.74 2.07
C ASN A 205 20.88 5.99 3.22
N SER A 206 22.19 6.00 2.96
CA SER A 206 23.20 6.37 3.97
C SER A 206 23.08 7.84 4.36
N TYR A 207 22.83 8.71 3.38
CA TYR A 207 22.50 10.12 3.61
C TYR A 207 21.23 10.28 4.44
N TYR A 208 20.18 9.53 4.10
CA TYR A 208 18.93 9.50 4.85
C TYR A 208 19.14 9.07 6.30
N ASP A 209 19.91 8.02 6.54
CA ASP A 209 20.20 7.51 7.89
C ASP A 209 20.98 8.50 8.74
N ARG A 210 21.91 9.23 8.12
CA ARG A 210 22.70 10.26 8.81
C ARG A 210 21.87 11.48 9.19
N LYS A 211 20.87 11.83 8.38
CA LYS A 211 20.04 13.03 8.56
C LYS A 211 18.77 12.76 9.36
N GLU A 212 18.27 11.53 9.31
CA GLU A 212 17.05 11.03 9.93
C GLU A 212 15.75 11.67 9.40
N THR A 213 14.62 11.03 9.67
CA THR A 213 13.29 11.39 9.15
C THR A 213 12.91 12.84 9.44
N ASN A 214 13.22 13.36 10.64
CA ASN A 214 12.82 14.70 11.05
C ASN A 214 13.49 15.79 10.20
N TYR A 215 14.73 15.58 9.75
CA TYR A 215 15.40 16.51 8.84
C TYR A 215 14.61 16.69 7.55
N PHE A 216 14.23 15.58 6.91
CA PHE A 216 13.45 15.62 5.67
C PHE A 216 12.02 16.13 5.88
N TYR A 217 11.42 15.85 7.04
CA TYR A 217 10.15 16.45 7.41
C TYR A 217 10.24 17.98 7.42
N GLN A 218 11.25 18.55 8.09
CA GLN A 218 11.43 20.01 8.12
C GLN A 218 11.77 20.57 6.74
N LEU A 219 12.61 19.87 5.97
CA LEU A 219 12.99 20.25 4.61
C LEU A 219 11.77 20.38 3.68
N LEU A 220 10.83 19.43 3.77
CA LEU A 220 9.65 19.37 2.91
C LEU A 220 8.44 20.12 3.50
N LYS A 221 8.47 20.51 4.78
CA LYS A 221 7.39 21.21 5.47
C LYS A 221 6.87 22.46 4.74
N PRO A 222 7.72 23.31 4.12
CA PRO A 222 7.23 24.46 3.35
C PRO A 222 6.31 24.04 2.18
N LEU A 223 6.56 22.89 1.56
CA LEU A 223 5.73 22.35 0.46
C LEU A 223 4.41 21.75 0.97
N ALA A 224 4.26 21.53 2.27
CA ALA A 224 3.01 21.07 2.89
C ALA A 224 2.15 22.23 3.42
N ASP A 225 2.60 23.49 3.27
CA ASP A 225 1.83 24.64 3.74
C ASP A 225 0.56 24.83 2.90
N ASN A 226 -0.60 24.75 3.58
CA ASN A 226 -1.91 24.91 2.97
C ASN A 226 -2.24 26.36 2.62
N SER A 227 -1.57 27.34 3.24
CA SER A 227 -1.78 28.77 2.96
C SER A 227 -1.31 29.18 1.56
N THR A 228 -0.43 28.38 0.95
CA THR A 228 0.15 28.64 -0.37
C THR A 228 -0.52 27.85 -1.50
N LEU A 229 -1.65 27.17 -1.22
CA LEU A 229 -2.36 26.36 -2.21
C LEU A 229 -2.93 27.25 -3.32
N LYS A 230 -2.77 26.79 -4.56
CA LYS A 230 -3.27 27.41 -5.78
C LYS A 230 -4.48 26.65 -6.30
N ALA A 231 -5.23 27.24 -7.23
CA ALA A 231 -6.41 26.60 -7.82
C ALA A 231 -6.09 25.23 -8.46
N ASP A 232 -4.93 25.09 -9.10
CA ASP A 232 -4.49 23.84 -9.73
C ASP A 232 -4.20 22.71 -8.71
N ASP A 233 -3.87 23.05 -7.46
CA ASP A 233 -3.64 22.06 -6.40
C ASP A 233 -4.92 21.27 -6.06
N PHE A 234 -6.10 21.77 -6.42
CA PHE A 234 -7.39 21.09 -6.21
C PHE A 234 -7.77 20.13 -7.36
N LEU A 235 -6.91 20.00 -8.37
CA LEU A 235 -7.07 19.10 -9.50
C LEU A 235 -6.07 17.95 -9.36
N ASP A 236 -6.50 16.72 -9.66
CA ASP A 236 -5.56 15.61 -9.77
C ASP A 236 -4.83 15.64 -11.12
N TRP A 237 -3.72 14.93 -11.24
CA TRP A 237 -2.98 14.85 -12.50
C TRP A 237 -3.84 14.20 -13.60
N GLY A 238 -3.84 14.84 -14.79
CA GLY A 238 -4.65 14.41 -15.93
C GLY A 238 -6.14 14.79 -15.85
N GLN A 239 -6.59 15.43 -14.77
CA GLN A 239 -7.99 15.78 -14.55
C GLN A 239 -8.25 17.29 -14.67
N THR A 240 -9.46 17.66 -15.11
CA THR A 240 -9.90 19.06 -15.24
C THR A 240 -10.96 19.46 -14.21
N GLU A 241 -11.59 18.48 -13.57
CA GLU A 241 -12.60 18.70 -12.54
C GLU A 241 -11.99 18.74 -11.13
N LYS A 242 -12.69 19.42 -10.22
CA LYS A 242 -12.27 19.49 -8.81
C LYS A 242 -12.24 18.09 -8.21
N PHE A 243 -11.16 17.80 -7.52
CA PHE A 243 -10.96 16.51 -6.91
C PHE A 243 -12.07 16.17 -5.90
N LYS A 244 -12.59 14.96 -6.04
CA LYS A 244 -13.51 14.33 -5.10
C LYS A 244 -12.99 12.92 -4.85
N THR A 245 -12.87 12.55 -3.58
CA THR A 245 -12.48 11.19 -3.23
C THR A 245 -13.63 10.25 -3.57
N GLU A 246 -13.44 9.44 -4.61
CA GLU A 246 -14.36 8.37 -5.00
C GLU A 246 -13.60 7.06 -4.98
N ILE A 247 -13.63 6.38 -3.83
CA ILE A 247 -13.09 5.03 -3.70
C ILE A 247 -14.24 4.07 -4.02
N GLY A 248 -14.15 3.41 -5.17
CA GLY A 248 -15.10 2.41 -5.60
C GLY A 248 -14.87 1.06 -4.93
N VAL A 249 -15.70 0.08 -5.30
CA VAL A 249 -15.45 -1.32 -4.97
C VAL A 249 -14.47 -1.87 -5.99
N GLY A 250 -13.34 -2.39 -5.52
CA GLY A 250 -12.35 -3.04 -6.35
C GLY A 250 -11.65 -4.13 -5.57
N GLU A 251 -11.26 -5.19 -6.26
CA GLU A 251 -10.35 -6.18 -5.69
C GLU A 251 -8.95 -5.60 -5.76
N CYS A 252 -8.35 -5.35 -4.59
CA CYS A 252 -6.90 -5.12 -4.55
C CYS A 252 -6.23 -6.39 -5.07
N ALA A 253 -5.11 -6.28 -5.78
CA ALA A 253 -4.29 -7.46 -6.10
C ALA A 253 -3.69 -8.11 -4.84
N GLY A 254 -3.82 -7.45 -3.67
CA GLY A 254 -3.68 -8.08 -2.36
C GLY A 254 -4.97 -8.79 -1.98
N VAL A 255 -4.83 -10.04 -1.49
CA VAL A 255 -5.89 -10.95 -1.05
C VAL A 255 -7.15 -10.21 -0.60
N VAL A 256 -8.31 -10.57 -1.16
CA VAL A 256 -9.62 -10.19 -0.59
C VAL A 256 -9.65 -10.76 0.82
N ILE A 257 -9.31 -9.92 1.80
CA ILE A 257 -9.38 -10.28 3.19
C ILE A 257 -10.86 -10.24 3.54
N ASP A 258 -11.46 -11.41 3.76
CA ASP A 258 -12.77 -11.49 4.41
C ASP A 258 -12.63 -10.87 5.80
N LEU A 259 -12.99 -9.59 5.90
CA LEU A 259 -12.86 -8.81 7.13
C LEU A 259 -13.62 -9.47 8.28
N VAL A 260 -14.72 -10.17 8.00
CA VAL A 260 -15.46 -10.90 9.02
C VAL A 260 -14.63 -12.10 9.49
N ALA A 261 -14.06 -12.91 8.57
CA ALA A 261 -13.16 -14.00 8.94
C ALA A 261 -11.92 -13.53 9.70
N THR A 262 -11.28 -12.45 9.27
CA THR A 262 -10.13 -11.88 9.98
C THR A 262 -10.50 -11.44 11.39
N LEU A 263 -11.63 -10.76 11.59
CA LEU A 263 -12.08 -10.39 12.94
C LEU A 263 -12.36 -11.60 13.84
N PHE A 264 -12.83 -12.71 13.26
CA PHE A 264 -12.96 -13.97 14.01
C PHE A 264 -11.61 -14.60 14.35
N SER A 265 -10.67 -14.63 13.41
CA SER A 265 -9.29 -15.09 13.67
C SER A 265 -8.60 -14.24 14.72
N ASP A 266 -8.76 -12.91 14.68
CA ASP A 266 -8.24 -12.01 15.71
C ASP A 266 -8.90 -12.32 17.07
N ALA A 267 -10.20 -12.60 17.12
CA ALA A 267 -10.87 -12.96 18.37
C ALA A 267 -10.37 -14.30 18.94
N GLU A 268 -10.05 -15.27 18.08
CA GLU A 268 -9.47 -16.56 18.46
C GLU A 268 -8.06 -16.41 19.01
N GLU A 269 -7.19 -15.66 18.31
CA GLU A 269 -5.84 -15.34 18.78
C GLU A 269 -5.88 -14.66 20.16
N LYS A 270 -6.81 -13.70 20.36
CA LYS A 270 -6.98 -13.07 21.68
C LYS A 270 -7.49 -14.07 22.73
N SER A 271 -8.32 -15.04 22.36
CA SER A 271 -8.72 -16.09 23.29
C SER A 271 -7.54 -17.00 23.68
N GLU A 272 -6.69 -17.38 22.72
CA GLU A 272 -5.47 -18.18 22.98
C GLU A 272 -4.51 -17.45 23.92
N LEU A 273 -4.24 -16.16 23.66
CA LEU A 273 -3.44 -15.32 24.55
C LEU A 273 -4.07 -15.17 25.95
N ALA A 274 -5.40 -15.08 26.02
CA ALA A 274 -6.11 -15.03 27.30
C ALA A 274 -5.95 -16.32 28.10
N ALA A 275 -5.89 -17.48 27.44
CA ALA A 275 -5.65 -18.78 28.06
C ALA A 275 -4.21 -18.89 28.59
N GLU A 276 -3.23 -18.56 27.75
CA GLU A 276 -1.80 -18.59 28.11
C GLU A 276 -1.51 -17.71 29.33
N THR A 277 -1.98 -16.45 29.30
CA THR A 277 -1.79 -15.51 30.41
C THR A 277 -2.53 -15.94 31.68
N LEU A 278 -3.68 -16.61 31.56
CA LEU A 278 -4.41 -17.17 32.70
C LEU A 278 -3.61 -18.29 33.38
N GLU A 279 -3.05 -19.21 32.59
CA GLU A 279 -2.20 -20.31 33.07
C GLU A 279 -0.94 -19.79 33.76
N ASN A 280 -0.36 -18.72 33.24
CA ASN A 280 0.82 -18.05 33.79
C ASN A 280 0.52 -17.18 35.03
N GLY A 281 -0.74 -17.09 35.48
CA GLY A 281 -1.14 -16.28 36.64
C GLY A 281 -1.17 -14.76 36.36
N GLN A 282 -1.11 -14.35 35.10
CA GLN A 282 -1.20 -12.95 34.65
C GLN A 282 -2.67 -12.55 34.46
N PHE A 283 -3.41 -12.44 35.57
CA PHE A 283 -4.86 -12.28 35.54
C PHE A 283 -5.34 -11.00 34.84
N GLY A 284 -4.62 -9.89 35.01
CA GLY A 284 -4.94 -8.63 34.33
C GLY A 284 -4.87 -8.73 32.81
N ASP A 285 -3.83 -9.40 32.30
CA ASP A 285 -3.62 -9.60 30.86
C ASP A 285 -4.68 -10.57 30.29
N SER A 286 -4.98 -11.65 31.00
CA SER A 286 -6.04 -12.60 30.61
C SER A 286 -7.41 -11.92 30.49
N ILE A 287 -7.74 -11.03 31.44
CA ILE A 287 -8.98 -10.25 31.41
C ILE A 287 -8.99 -9.29 30.23
N TYR A 288 -7.88 -8.60 29.96
CA TYR A 288 -7.76 -7.69 28.81
C TYR A 288 -7.93 -8.42 27.48
N PHE A 289 -7.26 -9.56 27.30
CA PHE A 289 -7.37 -10.37 26.08
C PHE A 289 -8.76 -10.97 25.91
N SER A 290 -9.41 -11.41 27.00
CA SER A 290 -10.81 -11.85 26.99
C SER A 290 -11.77 -10.73 26.56
N TYR A 291 -11.53 -9.50 27.02
CA TYR A 291 -12.28 -8.32 26.55
C TYR A 291 -12.06 -8.05 25.06
N ALA A 292 -10.81 -8.10 24.59
CA ALA A 292 -10.50 -7.92 23.18
C ALA A 292 -11.19 -8.98 22.29
N ALA A 293 -11.26 -10.24 22.76
CA ALA A 293 -11.99 -11.31 22.08
C ALA A 293 -13.49 -10.99 21.94
N PHE A 294 -14.15 -10.51 23.01
CA PHE A 294 -15.55 -10.05 22.92
C PHE A 294 -15.74 -8.97 21.85
N ILE A 295 -14.89 -7.94 21.84
CA ILE A 295 -15.00 -6.81 20.93
C ILE A 295 -14.80 -7.24 19.47
N ASN A 296 -13.76 -8.03 19.18
CA ASN A 296 -13.48 -8.48 17.82
C ASN A 296 -14.59 -9.40 17.29
N ALA A 297 -15.05 -10.33 18.12
CA ALA A 297 -16.14 -11.25 17.78
C ALA A 297 -17.49 -10.53 17.55
N ALA A 298 -17.82 -9.54 18.37
CA ALA A 298 -19.01 -8.72 18.18
C ALA A 298 -18.93 -7.85 16.91
N LYS A 299 -17.75 -7.24 16.68
CA LYS A 299 -17.49 -6.43 15.49
C LYS A 299 -17.61 -7.27 14.21
N ALA A 300 -17.20 -8.54 14.24
CA ALA A 300 -17.32 -9.44 13.10
C ALA A 300 -18.79 -9.58 12.64
N LEU A 301 -19.72 -9.85 13.56
CA LEU A 301 -21.14 -9.97 13.23
C LEU A 301 -21.79 -8.63 12.83
N LEU A 302 -21.41 -7.52 13.46
CA LEU A 302 -21.87 -6.19 13.06
C LEU A 302 -21.41 -5.85 11.63
N THR A 303 -20.17 -6.18 11.30
CA THR A 303 -19.60 -6.03 9.95
C THR A 303 -20.36 -6.88 8.95
N GLN A 304 -20.74 -8.12 9.31
CA GLN A 304 -21.57 -8.98 8.47
C GLN A 304 -22.95 -8.38 8.16
N LYS A 305 -23.54 -7.61 9.09
CA LYS A 305 -24.78 -6.85 8.89
C LYS A 305 -24.56 -5.46 8.25
N GLN A 306 -23.35 -5.15 7.78
CA GLN A 306 -22.95 -3.86 7.22
C GLN A 306 -23.15 -2.67 8.19
N ILE A 307 -23.03 -2.93 9.50
CA ILE A 307 -23.09 -1.88 10.53
C ILE A 307 -21.69 -1.34 10.75
N HIS A 308 -21.47 -0.08 10.36
CA HIS A 308 -20.17 0.58 10.49
C HIS A 308 -19.95 1.13 11.91
N CYS A 309 -19.12 0.45 12.70
CA CYS A 309 -18.67 0.93 14.01
C CYS A 309 -17.14 0.81 14.17
N ASN A 310 -16.52 1.91 14.63
CA ASN A 310 -15.06 2.03 14.72
C ASN A 310 -14.55 2.31 16.14
N THR A 311 -15.45 2.32 17.13
CA THR A 311 -15.10 2.50 18.55
C THR A 311 -15.58 1.32 19.36
N GLN A 312 -14.86 0.96 20.42
CA GLN A 312 -15.22 -0.17 21.29
C GLN A 312 -16.60 0.04 21.94
N HIS A 313 -16.90 1.26 22.39
CA HIS A 313 -18.20 1.63 22.94
C HIS A 313 -19.33 1.50 21.90
N GLY A 314 -19.09 1.92 20.67
CA GLY A 314 -20.04 1.76 19.57
C GLY A 314 -20.33 0.28 19.30
N ILE A 315 -19.30 -0.55 19.20
CA ILE A 315 -19.42 -2.01 19.00
C ILE A 315 -20.31 -2.64 20.07
N ILE A 316 -20.09 -2.31 21.35
CA ILE A 316 -20.88 -2.87 22.46
C ILE A 316 -22.37 -2.48 22.32
N ASN A 317 -22.65 -1.18 22.14
CA ASN A 317 -24.03 -0.69 22.09
C ASN A 317 -24.77 -1.16 20.83
N ASP A 318 -24.08 -1.19 19.68
CA ASP A 318 -24.67 -1.64 18.42
C ASP A 318 -24.92 -3.15 18.45
N PHE A 319 -24.08 -3.93 19.13
CA PHE A 319 -24.33 -5.36 19.30
C PHE A 319 -25.61 -5.61 20.10
N ASP A 320 -25.82 -4.87 21.20
CA ASP A 320 -27.07 -4.95 21.96
C ASP A 320 -28.28 -4.63 21.09
N LYS A 321 -28.25 -3.49 20.41
CA LYS A 321 -29.34 -3.02 19.54
C LYS A 321 -29.68 -4.00 18.41
N HIS A 322 -28.68 -4.60 17.78
CA HIS A 322 -28.86 -5.36 16.54
C HIS A 322 -28.92 -6.88 16.72
N PHE A 323 -28.55 -7.39 17.89
CA PHE A 323 -28.54 -8.82 18.18
C PHE A 323 -29.25 -9.21 19.48
N VAL A 324 -29.14 -8.41 20.54
CA VAL A 324 -29.76 -8.75 21.84
C VAL A 324 -31.22 -8.30 21.89
N GLU A 325 -31.50 -7.04 21.55
CA GLU A 325 -32.86 -6.48 21.52
C GLU A 325 -33.75 -7.17 20.49
N THR A 326 -33.16 -7.68 19.41
CA THR A 326 -33.86 -8.47 18.38
C THR A 326 -34.11 -9.92 18.80
N GLY A 327 -33.62 -10.34 19.98
CA GLY A 327 -33.75 -11.70 20.50
C GLY A 327 -32.87 -12.76 19.82
N LEU A 328 -31.90 -12.35 18.98
CA LEU A 328 -30.99 -13.29 18.30
C LEU A 328 -29.95 -13.85 19.26
N PHE A 329 -29.57 -13.07 20.27
CA PHE A 329 -28.70 -13.48 21.37
C PHE A 329 -29.32 -13.12 22.71
N SER A 330 -29.08 -13.94 23.74
CA SER A 330 -29.55 -13.69 25.10
C SER A 330 -28.47 -14.10 26.09
N PHE A 331 -28.18 -13.21 27.04
CA PHE A 331 -27.09 -13.35 28.00
C PHE A 331 -27.56 -13.23 29.46
N GLY A 332 -28.88 -13.25 29.72
CA GLY A 332 -29.44 -12.96 31.05
C GLY A 332 -29.34 -11.46 31.45
N GLY A 333 -29.02 -10.60 30.49
CA GLY A 333 -28.82 -9.16 30.59
C GLY A 333 -28.40 -8.61 29.22
N SER A 334 -27.81 -7.41 29.18
CA SER A 334 -27.24 -6.88 27.93
C SER A 334 -25.84 -7.44 27.65
N PHE A 335 -25.43 -7.42 26.40
CA PHE A 335 -24.03 -7.66 25.99
C PHE A 335 -23.10 -6.65 26.66
N ARG A 336 -23.54 -5.40 26.78
CA ARG A 336 -22.84 -4.37 27.56
C ARG A 336 -22.57 -4.80 29.00
N ASP A 337 -23.57 -5.34 29.70
CA ASP A 337 -23.40 -5.81 31.08
C ASP A 337 -22.40 -6.95 31.14
N LEU A 338 -22.41 -7.87 30.17
CA LEU A 338 -21.49 -9.00 30.10
C LEU A 338 -20.03 -8.55 29.94
N VAL A 339 -19.79 -7.63 29.00
CA VAL A 339 -18.46 -7.15 28.59
C VAL A 339 -17.88 -6.14 29.58
N LEU A 340 -18.69 -5.24 30.12
CA LEU A 340 -18.19 -4.20 31.01
C LEU A 340 -17.89 -4.69 32.43
N ARG A 341 -18.10 -5.97 32.75
CA ARG A 341 -17.63 -6.56 34.04
C ARG A 341 -16.15 -6.32 34.31
N ILE A 342 -15.33 -6.15 33.25
CA ILE A 342 -13.91 -5.79 33.35
C ILE A 342 -13.65 -4.53 34.19
N ASN A 343 -14.56 -3.57 34.22
CA ASN A 343 -14.42 -2.33 35.00
C ASN A 343 -15.15 -2.36 36.35
N GLN A 344 -15.79 -3.50 36.69
CA GLN A 344 -16.60 -3.69 37.89
C GLN A 344 -15.97 -4.67 38.88
N ASN A 345 -14.94 -5.40 38.48
CA ASN A 345 -14.33 -6.48 39.26
C ASN A 345 -12.82 -6.28 39.32
N GLU A 346 -12.22 -6.61 40.47
CA GLU A 346 -10.77 -6.66 40.60
C GLU A 346 -10.19 -7.85 39.82
N PRO A 347 -8.94 -7.72 39.31
CA PRO A 347 -8.29 -8.74 38.49
C PRO A 347 -7.80 -9.92 39.32
N THR A 348 -8.76 -10.65 39.91
CA THR A 348 -8.53 -11.86 40.68
C THR A 348 -8.54 -13.09 39.77
N LYS A 349 -7.91 -14.18 40.22
CA LYS A 349 -7.94 -15.48 39.52
C LYS A 349 -9.36 -15.93 39.18
N VAL A 350 -10.27 -15.87 40.16
CA VAL A 350 -11.66 -16.31 40.02
C VAL A 350 -12.39 -15.50 38.94
N PHE A 351 -12.19 -14.18 38.95
CA PHE A 351 -12.80 -13.32 37.94
C PHE A 351 -12.20 -13.56 36.55
N ALA A 352 -10.87 -13.67 36.44
CA ALA A 352 -10.20 -13.95 35.18
C ALA A 352 -10.70 -15.27 34.55
N GLU A 353 -10.78 -16.37 35.33
CA GLU A 353 -11.33 -17.65 34.88
C GLU A 353 -12.78 -17.52 34.40
N THR A 354 -13.63 -16.84 35.18
CA THR A 354 -15.05 -16.69 34.85
C THR A 354 -15.26 -15.81 33.61
N TYR A 355 -14.48 -14.75 33.49
CA TYR A 355 -14.56 -13.79 32.39
C TYR A 355 -14.01 -14.38 31.08
N PHE A 356 -12.90 -15.11 31.14
CA PHE A 356 -12.37 -15.91 30.04
C PHE A 356 -13.36 -16.95 29.52
N ASN A 357 -13.99 -17.71 30.42
CA ASN A 357 -15.00 -18.69 30.05
C ASN A 357 -16.23 -18.03 29.38
N SER A 358 -16.60 -16.85 29.85
CA SER A 358 -17.69 -16.06 29.25
C SER A 358 -17.34 -15.59 27.83
N ALA A 359 -16.10 -15.12 27.62
CA ALA A 359 -15.60 -14.69 26.31
C ALA A 359 -15.57 -15.84 25.32
N ASN A 360 -15.07 -17.00 25.73
CA ASN A 360 -15.05 -18.21 24.90
C ASN A 360 -16.44 -18.72 24.55
N TYR A 361 -17.35 -18.72 25.52
CA TYR A 361 -18.73 -19.10 25.26
C TYR A 361 -19.41 -18.17 24.25
N PHE A 362 -19.18 -16.86 24.37
CA PHE A 362 -19.67 -15.88 23.40
C PHE A 362 -19.07 -16.10 22.01
N LEU A 363 -17.74 -16.25 21.92
CA LEU A 363 -17.04 -16.52 20.67
C LEU A 363 -17.58 -17.78 19.98
N PHE A 364 -17.80 -18.86 20.73
CA PHE A 364 -18.44 -20.07 20.23
C PHE A 364 -19.84 -19.79 19.66
N LYS A 365 -20.68 -19.06 20.41
CA LYS A 365 -22.05 -18.72 20.00
C LYS A 365 -22.09 -17.90 18.71
N VAL A 366 -21.24 -16.87 18.60
CA VAL A 366 -21.22 -16.01 17.42
C VAL A 366 -20.65 -16.71 16.18
N LYS A 367 -19.64 -17.58 16.35
CA LYS A 367 -19.15 -18.44 15.26
C LYS A 367 -20.22 -19.39 14.76
N LYS A 368 -20.93 -20.06 15.69
CA LYS A 368 -22.03 -20.95 15.33
C LYS A 368 -23.12 -20.22 14.53
N TYR A 369 -23.53 -19.04 15.01
CA TYR A 369 -24.49 -18.20 14.29
C TYR A 369 -24.02 -17.87 12.86
N ARG A 370 -22.74 -17.52 12.69
CA ARG A 370 -22.17 -17.26 11.35
C ARG A 370 -22.22 -18.51 10.46
N SER A 371 -21.80 -19.67 10.95
CA SER A 371 -21.83 -20.92 10.20
C SER A 371 -23.24 -21.29 9.76
N ASP A 372 -24.22 -21.14 10.66
CA ASP A 372 -25.64 -21.40 10.34
C ASP A 372 -26.14 -20.47 9.21
N GLN A 373 -25.75 -19.19 9.22
CA GLN A 373 -26.11 -18.23 8.17
C GLN A 373 -25.45 -18.55 6.82
N LEU A 374 -24.18 -18.97 6.80
CA LEU A 374 -23.48 -19.34 5.57
C LEU A 374 -24.12 -20.58 4.92
N ASN A 375 -24.47 -21.58 5.73
CA ASN A 375 -25.15 -22.79 5.25
C ASN A 375 -26.55 -22.47 4.67
N LEU A 376 -27.28 -21.52 5.28
CA LEU A 376 -28.59 -21.06 4.78
C LEU A 376 -28.47 -20.36 3.41
N SER A 377 -27.42 -19.56 3.20
CA SER A 377 -27.18 -18.91 1.89
C SER A 377 -26.82 -19.89 0.78
N GLU A 378 -26.10 -20.98 1.07
CA GLU A 378 -25.78 -22.03 0.08
C GLU A 378 -27.00 -22.86 -0.34
N VAL A 379 -28.00 -22.98 0.55
CA VAL A 379 -29.27 -23.68 0.26
C VAL A 379 -30.24 -22.82 -0.57
N ILE A 380 -30.14 -21.50 -0.52
CA ILE A 380 -31.00 -20.57 -1.29
C ILE A 380 -30.45 -20.33 -2.71
N LEU A 381 -29.15 -20.57 -2.92
CA LEU A 381 -28.46 -20.37 -4.21
C LEU A 381 -28.33 -21.65 -5.07
N ASN A 382 -28.77 -22.80 -4.55
CA ASN A 382 -28.97 -24.06 -5.30
C ASN A 382 -30.46 -24.34 -5.45
#